data_AF-A0A964RYC5-F1
#
_entry.id   AF-A0A964RYC5-F1
#
_cell.length_a   1.000
_cell.length_b   1.000
_cell.length_c   1.000
_cell.angle_alpha   90.00
_cell.angle_beta   90.00
_cell.angle_gamma   90.00
#
_symmetry.space_group_name_H-M   'P 1'
#
loop_
_entity.id
_entity.type
_entity.pdbx_description
1 polymer ?
#
loop_
_entity_poly.entity_id
_entity_poly.type
_entity_poly.pdbx_seq_one_letter_code
_entity_poly.pdbx_strand_id
1 'polypeptide(L)' 'MDIQQIIVYILVTASVAFLIKKYFFKKKKAGNCGSDDCGCH' A
#
# COMPACT_ATOMS: atom_id res chain seq x y z
N MET A 1 23.19 -20.05 -2.42
CA MET A 1 22.08 -19.19 -2.89
C MET A 1 22.04 -19.30 -4.40
N ASP A 2 21.17 -20.17 -4.91
CA ASP A 2 21.00 -20.37 -6.34
C ASP A 2 20.31 -19.16 -6.98
N ILE A 3 20.67 -18.83 -8.22
CA ILE A 3 20.14 -17.67 -8.95
C ILE A 3 18.60 -17.66 -9.05
N GLN A 4 17.97 -18.84 -9.17
CA GLN A 4 16.50 -18.96 -9.17
C GLN A 4 15.89 -18.59 -7.81
N GLN A 5 16.52 -18.97 -6.70
CA GLN A 5 16.05 -18.59 -5.36
C GLN A 5 16.11 -17.08 -5.17
N ILE A 6 17.18 -16.42 -5.67
CA ILE A 6 17.33 -14.96 -5.60
C ILE A 6 16.18 -14.26 -6.34
N ILE A 7 15.84 -14.73 -7.54
CA ILE A 7 14.74 -14.18 -8.35
C ILE A 7 13.39 -14.37 -7.63
N VAL A 8 13.15 -15.54 -7.05
CA VAL A 8 11.92 -15.84 -6.27
C VAL A 8 11.82 -14.92 -5.06
N TYR A 9 12.89 -14.75 -4.29
CA TYR A 9 12.89 -13.85 -3.13
C TYR A 9 12.64 -12.40 -3.53
N ILE A 10 13.22 -11.91 -4.63
CA ILE A 10 12.98 -10.55 -5.14
C ILE A 10 11.51 -10.38 -5.55
N LEU A 11 10.95 -11.34 -6.30
CA LEU A 11 9.55 -11.30 -6.74
C LEU A 11 8.59 -11.30 -5.54
N VAL A 12 8.77 -12.22 -4.60
CA VAL A 12 7.92 -12.32 -3.41
C VAL A 12 8.02 -11.05 -2.56
N THR A 13 9.24 -10.56 -2.32
CA THR A 13 9.46 -9.33 -1.56
C THR A 13 8.83 -8.12 -2.25
N ALA A 14 8.96 -8.02 -3.58
CA ALA A 14 8.34 -6.95 -4.36
C ALA A 14 6.81 -7.02 -4.34
N SER A 15 6.21 -8.22 -4.46
CA SER A 15 4.76 -8.42 -4.36
C SER A 15 4.23 -8.05 -2.98
N VAL A 16 4.88 -8.51 -1.91
CA VAL A 16 4.50 -8.17 -0.53
C VAL A 16 4.65 -6.67 -0.29
N ALA A 17 5.76 -6.06 -0.72
CA ALA A 17 5.96 -4.61 -0.60
C ALA A 17 4.92 -3.82 -1.40
N PHE A 18 4.54 -4.26 -2.61
CA PHE A 18 3.49 -3.65 -3.41
C PHE A 18 2.13 -3.73 -2.73
N LEU A 19 1.77 -4.88 -2.17
CA LEU A 19 0.51 -5.07 -1.44
C LEU A 19 0.46 -4.21 -0.16
N ILE A 20 1.54 -4.19 0.61
CA ILE A 20 1.66 -3.31 1.79
C ILE A 20 1.51 -1.85 1.37
N LYS A 21 2.21 -1.43 0.31
CA LYS A 21 2.13 -0.06 -0.21
C LYS A 21 0.72 0.28 -0.72
N LYS A 22 0.03 -0.66 -1.35
CA LYS A 22 -1.30 -0.44 -1.94
C LYS A 22 -2.41 -0.39 -0.90
N TYR A 23 -2.37 -1.27 0.10
CA TYR A 23 -3.47 -1.43 1.06
C TYR A 23 -3.21 -0.70 2.38
N PHE A 24 -1.99 -0.74 2.91
CA PHE A 24 -1.67 -0.12 4.20
C PHE A 24 -1.15 1.31 4.05
N PHE A 25 -0.58 1.66 2.89
CA PHE A 25 -0.16 3.02 2.55
C PHE A 25 -1.25 3.84 1.86
N LYS A 26 -2.53 3.48 2.04
CA LYS A 26 -3.60 4.48 1.93
C LYS A 26 -3.35 5.47 3.06
N LYS A 27 -2.60 6.53 2.74
CA LYS A 27 -2.53 7.73 3.56
C LYS A 27 -3.97 8.04 3.93
N LYS A 28 -4.35 7.88 5.21
CA LYS A 28 -5.45 8.67 5.73
C LYS A 28 -5.01 10.09 5.38
N LYS A 29 -5.73 10.74 4.46
CA LYS A 29 -5.55 12.18 4.31
C LYS A 29 -5.70 12.70 5.74
N ALA A 30 -4.68 13.37 6.25
CA ALA A 30 -4.85 14.27 7.38
C ALA A 30 -5.67 15.47 6.85
N GLY A 31 -6.89 15.18 6.43
CA GLY A 31 -7.95 16.15 6.31
C GLY A 31 -8.60 16.12 7.67
N ASN A 32 -8.52 17.24 8.36
CA ASN A 32 -9.45 17.59 9.40
C ASN A 32 -10.88 17.47 8.83
N CYS A 33 -11.48 16.28 8.82
CA CYS A 33 -12.92 16.10 8.60
C CYS A 33 -13.63 16.35 9.94
N GLY A 34 -13.49 17.59 10.39
CA GLY A 34 -14.35 18.27 11.33
C GLY A 34 -14.49 19.67 10.77
N SER A 35 -15.39 19.81 9.79
CA SER A 35 -16.03 21.03 9.28
C SER A 35 -16.68 20.70 7.93
N ASP A 36 -18.01 20.75 7.92
CA ASP A 36 -18.91 20.99 6.80
C ASP A 36 -18.53 20.45 5.43
N ASP A 37 -19.11 19.31 5.07
CA ASP A 37 -19.91 19.12 3.85
C ASP A 37 -20.01 17.61 3.59
N CYS A 38 -20.99 16.99 4.26
CA CYS A 38 -21.38 15.61 3.96
C CYS A 38 -22.15 15.68 2.64
N GLY A 39 -21.45 15.46 1.52
CA GLY A 39 -21.97 15.48 0.15
C GLY A 39 -22.97 14.37 -0.17
N CYS A 40 -24.02 14.26 0.64
CA CYS A 40 -25.28 13.63 0.29
C CYS A 40 -26.07 14.63 -0.57
N HIS A 41 -26.22 14.33 -1.85
CA HIS A 41 -27.18 15.01 -2.72
C HIS A 41 -28.53 14.32 -2.61
#